data_AF-A0A382QJ37-F1
#
_entry.id   AF-A0A382QJ37-F1
#
_cell.length_a   1.000
_cell.length_b   1.000
_cell.length_c   1.000
_cell.angle_alpha   90.00
_cell.angle_beta   90.00
_cell.angle_gamma   90.00
#
_symmetry.space_group_name_H-M   'P 1'
#
loop_
_entity.id
_entity.type
_entity.pdbx_description
1 polymer ?
#
loop_
_entity_poly.entity_id
_entity_poly.type
_entity_poly.pdbx_seq_one_letter_code
_entity_poly.pdbx_strand_id
1 'polypeptide(L)' 'MSINEDAMHAVWDMGNRLSFGSSALTRAQEEVIATVVSAINRCKY' A
#
# COMPACT_ATOMS: atom_id res chain seq x y z
N MET A 1 -2.14 -13.21 -4.00
CA MET A 1 -3.54 -12.82 -3.72
C MET A 1 -4.55 -13.40 -4.70
N SER A 2 -4.13 -14.14 -5.74
CA SER A 2 -4.98 -14.76 -6.76
C SER A 2 -5.94 -15.86 -6.29
N ILE A 3 -5.95 -16.21 -5.00
CA ILE A 3 -6.92 -17.15 -4.42
C ILE A 3 -8.32 -16.54 -4.38
N ASN A 4 -8.42 -15.21 -4.29
CA ASN A 4 -9.68 -14.47 -4.36
C ASN A 4 -9.46 -13.26 -5.29
N GLU A 5 -9.98 -13.36 -6.52
CA GLU A 5 -9.78 -12.35 -7.55
C GLU A 5 -10.39 -11.01 -7.16
N ASP A 6 -11.61 -10.99 -6.61
CA ASP A 6 -12.28 -9.77 -6.17
C ASP A 6 -11.46 -9.03 -5.10
N ALA A 7 -10.97 -9.77 -4.09
CA ALA A 7 -10.14 -9.20 -3.05
C ALA A 7 -8.78 -8.71 -3.60
N MET A 8 -8.19 -9.43 -4.55
CA MET A 8 -6.96 -9.03 -5.21
C MET A 8 -7.15 -7.72 -5.97
N HIS A 9 -8.21 -7.61 -6.78
CA HIS A 9 -8.53 -6.40 -7.53
C HIS A 9 -8.78 -5.20 -6.61
N ALA A 10 -9.51 -5.42 -5.51
CA ALA A 10 -9.77 -4.36 -4.53
C ALA A 10 -8.48 -3.82 -3.89
N VAL A 11 -7.58 -4.70 -3.45
CA VAL A 11 -6.30 -4.26 -2.87
C VAL A 11 -5.38 -3.62 -3.91
N TRP A 12 -5.40 -4.12 -5.14
CA TRP A 12 -4.58 -3.54 -6.21
C TRP A 12 -5.07 -2.14 -6.60
N ASP A 13 -6.37 -1.93 -6.77
CA ASP A 13 -6.94 -0.61 -7.04
C ASP A 13 -6.65 0.38 -5.89
N MET A 14 -6.80 -0.08 -4.65
CA MET A 14 -6.45 0.72 -3.47
C MET A 14 -4.95 1.11 -3.48
N GLY A 15 -4.05 0.15 -3.72
CA GLY A 15 -2.61 0.40 -3.78
C GLY A 15 -2.25 1.38 -4.89
N ASN A 16 -2.86 1.25 -6.06
CA ASN A 16 -2.61 2.17 -7.18
C ASN A 16 -3.03 3.60 -6.85
N ARG A 17 -4.19 3.79 -6.21
CA ARG A 17 -4.67 5.12 -5.82
C ARG A 17 -3.80 5.77 -4.76
N LEU A 18 -3.28 4.99 -3.82
CA LEU A 18 -2.40 5.50 -2.77
C LEU A 18 -1.01 5.86 -3.31
N SER A 19 -0.34 4.93 -4.01
CA SER A 19 1.07 5.12 -4.42
C SER A 19 1.26 5.91 -5.72
N PHE A 20 0.23 5.98 -6.57
CA PHE A 20 0.30 6.62 -7.89
C PHE A 20 -0.83 7.62 -8.14
N GLY A 21 -1.69 7.86 -7.16
CA GLY A 21 -2.73 8.91 -7.24
C GLY A 21 -2.17 10.30 -6.98
N SER A 22 -3.05 11.30 -7.07
CA SER A 22 -2.75 12.71 -6.72
C SER A 22 -2.71 12.90 -5.20
N SER A 23 -1.78 12.22 -4.53
CA SER A 23 -1.51 12.43 -3.12
C SER A 23 -0.86 13.80 -2.89
N ALA A 24 -1.12 14.40 -1.73
CA ALA A 24 -0.39 15.60 -1.29
C ALA A 24 1.03 15.26 -0.81
N LEU A 25 1.32 13.97 -0.60
CA LEU A 25 2.62 13.47 -0.17
C LEU A 25 3.50 13.13 -1.38
N THR A 26 4.80 13.30 -1.19
CA THR A 26 5.77 12.70 -2.10
C THR A 26 5.81 11.19 -1.88
N ARG A 27 6.15 10.44 -2.94
CA ARG A 27 6.29 8.98 -2.85
C ARG A 27 7.25 8.53 -1.75
N ALA A 28 8.34 9.26 -1.51
CA ALA A 28 9.27 8.97 -0.42
C ALA A 28 8.59 9.06 0.97
N GLN A 29 7.70 10.04 1.18
CA GLN A 29 6.97 10.17 2.44
C GLN A 29 5.96 9.02 2.62
N GLU A 30 5.29 8.61 1.54
CA GLU A 30 4.35 7.47 1.58
C GLU A 30 5.05 6.16 1.95
N GLU A 31 6.20 5.88 1.33
CA GLU A 31 6.99 4.69 1.63
C GLU A 31 7.56 4.71 3.06
N VAL A 32 7.93 5.89 3.59
CA VAL A 32 8.34 6.01 5.00
C VAL A 32 7.18 5.68 5.94
N ILE A 33 5.97 6.17 5.66
CA ILE A 33 4.78 5.83 6.46
C ILE A 33 4.52 4.33 6.39
N ALA A 34 4.53 3.74 5.20
CA ALA A 34 4.33 2.30 4.99
C ALA A 34 5.36 1.48 5.77
N THR A 35 6.64 1.87 5.72
CA THR A 35 7.74 1.21 6.43
C THR A 35 7.55 1.25 7.94
N VAL A 36 7.25 2.43 8.50
CA VAL A 36 7.06 2.60 9.94
C VAL A 36 5.87 1.78 10.44
N VAL A 37 4.74 1.83 9.74
CA VAL A 37 3.54 1.07 10.11
C VAL A 37 3.78 -0.43 9.99
N SER A 38 4.44 -0.90 8.94
CA SER A 38 4.81 -2.31 8.78
C SER A 38 5.74 -2.79 9.89
N ALA A 39 6.73 -1.98 10.28
CA ALA A 39 7.65 -2.31 11.38
C ALA A 39 6.93 -2.43 12.73
N ILE A 40 6.01 -1.51 13.04
CA ILE A 40 5.16 -1.56 14.25
C ILE A 40 4.32 -2.85 14.26
N ASN A 41 3.76 -3.22 13.11
CA ASN A 41 2.95 -4.43 12.97
C ASN A 41 3.78 -5.72 12.82
N ARG A 42 5.12 -5.63 12.86
CA ARG A 42 6.04 -6.75 12.61
C ARG A 42 5.77 -7.44 11.26
N CYS A 43 5.29 -6.68 10.28
CA CYS A 43 5.10 -7.16 8.92
C CYS A 43 6.46 -7.22 8.22
N LYS A 44 6.94 -8.44 7.96
CA LYS A 44 8.29 -8.70 7.41
C LYS A 44 8.35 -8.68 5.88
N TYR A 45 7.21 -8.86 5.23
CA TYR A 45 7.10 -8.83 3.77
C TYR A 45 7.29 -7.40 3.30
#